data_AF-A0A0S8FFA7-F1
#
_entry.id   AF-A0A0S8FFA7-F1
#
_cell.length_a   1.000
_cell.length_b   1.000
_cell.length_c   1.000
_cell.angle_alpha   90.00
_cell.angle_beta   90.00
_cell.angle_gamma   90.00
#
_symmetry.space_group_name_H-M   'P 1'
#
loop_
_entity.id
_entity.type
_entity.pdbx_description
1 polymer ?
#
loop_
_entity_poly.entity_id
_entity_poly.type
_entity_poly.pdbx_seq_one_letter_code
_entity_poly.pdbx_strand_id
1 'polypeptide(L)'
;MTQKSFSEFGEYVIHYNAQATEMLPPEVARAYGIQRSANRAMITVSVIRKREGTIGDTVAADVTVSASNLTGQLKSVDTREIREAQAIYYIGEVGVANRETLIFDISVKPEGETAPFTVRFRQQFYTS
;
A
#
# COMPACT_ATOMS: atom_id res chain seq x y z
N MET A 1 0.09 5.54 -15.87
CA MET A 1 -0.90 6.11 -14.93
C MET A 1 -0.91 5.22 -13.69
N THR A 2 -0.49 5.73 -12.53
CA THR A 2 -0.63 4.98 -11.27
C THR A 2 -2.10 5.01 -10.87
N GLN A 3 -2.79 3.87 -10.92
CA GLN A 3 -4.18 3.79 -10.47
C GLN A 3 -4.19 3.74 -8.94
N LYS A 4 -4.56 4.87 -8.31
CA LYS A 4 -4.85 4.91 -6.89
C LYS A 4 -6.24 4.30 -6.69
N SER A 5 -6.30 3.21 -5.91
CA SER A 5 -7.53 2.49 -5.63
C SER A 5 -7.97 2.75 -4.19
N PHE A 6 -9.26 2.54 -3.92
CA PHE A 6 -9.79 2.62 -2.57
C PHE A 6 -10.92 1.62 -2.37
N SER A 7 -11.16 1.28 -1.11
CA SER A 7 -12.29 0.45 -0.69
C SER A 7 -12.89 1.04 0.57
N GLU A 8 -14.22 1.05 0.64
CA GLU A 8 -14.97 1.65 1.73
C GLU A 8 -15.54 0.56 2.65
N PHE A 9 -15.41 0.77 3.96
CA PHE A 9 -15.87 -0.13 5.00
C PHE A 9 -16.58 0.70 6.08
N GLY A 10 -17.89 0.88 5.92
CA GLY A 10 -18.66 1.76 6.80
C GLY A 10 -18.13 3.18 6.80
N GLU A 11 -17.61 3.62 7.95
CA GLU A 11 -17.00 4.94 8.13
C GLU A 11 -15.52 5.01 7.74
N TYR A 12 -14.89 3.91 7.31
CA TYR A 12 -13.49 3.90 6.90
C TYR A 12 -13.34 3.84 5.38
N VAL A 13 -12.31 4.52 4.88
CA VAL A 13 -11.82 4.44 3.49
C VAL A 13 -10.37 3.99 3.54
N ILE A 14 -10.10 2.84 2.93
CA ILE A 14 -8.74 2.32 2.78
C ILE A 14 -8.28 2.69 1.39
N HIS A 15 -7.30 3.58 1.30
CA HIS A 15 -6.60 3.87 0.06
C HIS A 15 -5.41 2.94 -0.08
N TYR A 16 -5.20 2.42 -1.28
CA TYR A 16 -4.05 1.58 -1.58
C TYR A 16 -3.60 1.79 -3.02
N ASN A 17 -2.29 1.73 -3.23
CA ASN A 17 -1.69 1.75 -4.55
C ASN A 17 -0.37 1.00 -4.57
N ALA A 18 -0.06 0.38 -5.70
CA ALA A 18 1.22 -0.28 -5.92
C ALA A 18 1.91 0.27 -7.17
N GLN A 19 3.20 0.57 -7.06
CA GLN A 19 3.98 1.12 -8.16
C GLN A 19 5.44 0.67 -8.10
N ALA A 20 6.13 0.63 -9.24
CA ALA A 20 7.57 0.38 -9.27
C ALA A 20 8.31 1.51 -8.52
N THR A 21 9.31 1.16 -7.72
CA THR A 21 10.08 2.13 -6.92
C THR A 21 10.90 3.09 -7.79
N GLU A 22 11.26 2.70 -9.02
CA GLU A 22 11.87 3.59 -10.00
C GLU A 22 11.01 4.85 -10.28
N MET A 23 9.68 4.70 -10.28
CA MET A 23 8.74 5.79 -10.53
C MET A 23 8.58 6.75 -9.35
N LEU A 24 9.16 6.44 -8.19
CA LEU A 24 9.14 7.36 -7.06
C LEU A 24 9.97 8.61 -7.37
N PRO A 25 9.48 9.81 -6.99
CA PRO A 25 10.31 10.99 -6.98
C PRO A 25 11.58 10.75 -6.14
N PRO A 26 12.77 11.20 -6.58
CA PRO A 26 14.03 10.99 -5.87
C PRO A 26 13.99 11.41 -4.39
N GLU A 27 13.31 12.52 -4.09
CA GLU A 27 13.12 13.07 -2.77
C GLU A 27 12.28 12.17 -1.86
N VAL A 28 11.19 11.59 -2.39
CA VAL A 28 10.33 10.65 -1.64
C VAL A 28 11.09 9.37 -1.34
N ALA A 29 11.78 8.83 -2.35
CA ALA A 29 12.59 7.63 -2.18
C ALA A 29 13.69 7.84 -1.12
N ARG A 30 14.36 9.00 -1.13
CA ARG A 30 15.35 9.34 -0.10
C ARG A 30 14.74 9.53 1.28
N ALA A 31 13.64 10.29 1.38
CA ALA A 31 12.96 10.57 2.64
C ALA A 31 12.52 9.29 3.34
N TYR A 32 12.05 8.30 2.56
CA TYR A 32 11.64 7.02 3.11
C TYR A 32 12.75 5.98 3.12
N GLY A 33 13.93 6.23 2.55
CA GLY A 33 15.02 5.24 2.50
C GLY A 33 14.72 4.06 1.57
N ILE A 34 13.97 4.31 0.49
CA ILE A 34 13.57 3.32 -0.51
C ILE A 34 14.60 3.33 -1.64
N GLN A 35 15.15 2.17 -1.96
CA GLN A 35 16.00 2.01 -3.13
C GLN A 35 15.14 2.05 -4.41
N ARG A 36 15.35 3.08 -5.24
CA ARG A 36 14.72 3.16 -6.57
C ARG A 36 15.28 2.07 -7.48
N SER A 37 14.41 1.21 -7.98
CA SER A 37 14.75 0.10 -8.87
C SER A 37 13.54 -0.30 -9.72
N ALA A 38 13.78 -0.68 -10.97
CA ALA A 38 12.75 -1.28 -11.81
C ALA A 38 12.26 -2.62 -11.24
N ASN A 39 13.15 -3.38 -10.58
CA ASN A 39 12.88 -4.72 -10.05
C ASN A 39 12.30 -4.72 -8.62
N ARG A 40 11.84 -3.57 -8.12
CA ARG A 40 11.22 -3.44 -6.81
C ARG A 40 9.94 -2.64 -6.92
N ALA A 41 8.90 -3.12 -6.28
CA ALA A 41 7.61 -2.47 -6.17
C ALA A 41 7.39 -2.00 -4.73
N MET A 42 6.69 -0.88 -4.60
CA MET A 42 6.20 -0.33 -3.34
C MET A 42 4.68 -0.36 -3.35
N ILE A 43 4.11 -0.95 -2.31
CA ILE A 43 2.70 -0.82 -1.92
C ILE A 43 2.59 0.29 -0.88
N THR A 44 1.60 1.16 -1.01
CA THR A 44 1.24 2.16 -0.01
C THR A 44 -0.20 1.93 0.40
N VAL A 45 -0.47 1.96 1.70
CA VAL A 45 -1.80 1.85 2.29
C VAL A 45 -2.00 3.01 3.27
N SER A 46 -3.16 3.65 3.24
CA SER A 46 -3.56 4.66 4.23
C SER A 46 -5.03 4.50 4.59
N VAL A 47 -5.36 4.74 5.85
CA VAL A 47 -6.71 4.57 6.40
C VAL A 47 -7.27 5.92 6.78
N ILE A 48 -8.43 6.27 6.21
CA ILE A 48 -9.13 7.51 6.49
C ILE A 48 -10.47 7.17 7.14
N ARG A 49 -10.78 7.77 8.28
CA ARG A 49 -12.12 7.75 8.86
C ARG A 49 -12.91 8.94 8.33
N LYS A 50 -14.03 8.66 7.67
CA LYS A 50 -14.95 9.66 7.13
C LYS A 50 -15.48 10.51 8.28
N ARG A 51 -15.47 11.82 8.09
CA ARG A 51 -16.20 12.78 8.93
C ARG A 51 -16.99 13.70 8.02
N GLU A 52 -18.29 13.78 8.27
CA GLU A 52 -19.22 14.58 7.49
C GLU A 52 -18.74 16.03 7.35
N GLY A 53 -18.83 16.58 6.14
CA GLY A 53 -18.39 17.94 5.84
C GLY A 53 -16.87 18.17 5.84
N THR A 54 -16.06 17.12 5.92
CA THR A 54 -14.58 17.22 5.90
C THR A 54 -13.95 16.19 4.95
N ILE A 55 -12.63 16.28 4.77
CA ILE A 55 -11.84 15.29 4.02
C ILE A 55 -11.58 13.99 4.81
N GLY A 56 -12.10 13.88 6.05
CA GLY A 56 -11.84 12.78 6.97
C GLY A 56 -10.51 12.91 7.73
N ASP A 57 -10.30 12.02 8.69
CA ASP A 57 -9.06 11.95 9.48
C ASP A 57 -8.26 10.71 9.13
N THR A 58 -6.93 10.84 9.08
CA THR A 58 -6.07 9.67 9.02
C THR A 58 -6.08 8.96 10.37
N VAL A 59 -6.29 7.64 10.37
CA VAL A 59 -6.36 6.82 11.58
C VAL A 59 -5.23 5.79 11.56
N ALA A 60 -4.63 5.54 12.73
CA ALA A 60 -3.66 4.46 12.88
C ALA A 60 -4.35 3.10 12.71
N ALA A 61 -3.64 2.13 12.17
CA ALA A 61 -4.16 0.79 11.92
C ALA A 61 -3.05 -0.26 12.02
N ASP A 62 -3.42 -1.47 12.44
CA ASP A 62 -2.57 -2.63 12.23
C ASP A 62 -2.74 -3.06 10.76
N VAL A 63 -1.68 -2.88 9.95
CA VAL A 63 -1.69 -3.22 8.53
C VAL A 63 -0.71 -4.34 8.23
N THR A 64 -1.25 -5.45 7.72
CA THR A 64 -0.47 -6.57 7.19
C THR A 64 -0.69 -6.67 5.70
N VAL A 65 0.38 -6.78 4.94
CA VAL A 65 0.32 -6.98 3.49
C VAL A 65 1.04 -8.27 3.15
N SER A 66 0.43 -9.06 2.27
CA SER A 66 1.06 -10.19 1.61
C SER A 66 0.92 -10.05 0.10
N ALA A 67 1.87 -10.63 -0.63
CA ALA A 67 1.84 -10.63 -2.09
C ALA A 67 2.07 -12.05 -2.62
N SER A 68 1.42 -12.37 -3.73
CA SER A 68 1.70 -13.56 -4.52
C SER A 68 1.71 -13.24 -6.01
N ASN A 69 2.50 -13.95 -6.80
CA ASN A 69 2.38 -13.83 -8.26
C ASN A 69 1.25 -14.75 -8.81
N LEU A 70 1.03 -14.72 -10.12
CA LEU A 70 -0.02 -15.53 -10.77
C LEU A 70 0.24 -17.05 -10.74
N THR A 71 1.46 -17.49 -10.45
CA THR A 71 1.79 -18.91 -10.27
C THR A 71 1.60 -19.37 -8.83
N GLY A 72 1.11 -18.50 -7.94
CA GLY A 72 0.89 -18.80 -6.53
C GLY A 72 2.15 -18.73 -5.67
N GLN A 73 3.28 -18.25 -6.19
CA GLN A 73 4.48 -18.04 -5.39
C GLN A 73 4.26 -16.86 -4.45
N LEU A 74 4.39 -17.09 -3.15
CA LEU A 74 4.37 -16.05 -2.13
C LEU A 74 5.62 -15.19 -2.22
N LYS A 75 5.47 -13.88 -2.01
CA LYS A 75 6.56 -12.91 -1.95
C LYS A 75 6.51 -12.20 -0.61
N SER A 76 7.67 -12.08 0.03
CA SER A 76 7.80 -11.30 1.26
C SER A 76 7.51 -9.84 0.97
N VAL A 77 6.70 -9.21 1.82
CA VAL A 77 6.43 -7.77 1.79
C VAL A 77 6.87 -7.21 3.12
N ASP A 78 7.94 -6.43 3.11
CA ASP A 78 8.46 -5.82 4.32
C ASP A 78 7.69 -4.52 4.58
N THR A 79 6.68 -4.59 5.46
CA THR A 79 5.81 -3.44 5.77
C THR A 79 6.36 -2.62 6.94
N ARG A 80 6.21 -1.30 6.84
CA ARG A 80 6.48 -0.36 7.93
C ARG A 80 5.57 0.86 7.88
N GLU A 81 5.38 1.46 9.04
CA GLU A 81 4.62 2.70 9.20
C GLU A 81 5.52 3.91 8.98
N ILE A 82 4.98 4.93 8.33
CA ILE A 82 5.58 6.24 8.09
C ILE A 82 4.58 7.29 8.54
N ARG A 83 5.02 8.21 9.41
CA ARG A 83 4.21 9.32 9.90
C ARG A 83 4.77 10.63 9.35
N GLU A 84 3.92 11.40 8.67
CA GLU A 84 4.27 12.71 8.14
C GLU A 84 3.22 13.73 8.56
N ALA A 85 3.59 14.67 9.43
CA ALA A 85 2.68 15.67 10.00
C ALA A 85 1.39 15.06 10.57
N GLN A 86 0.30 15.06 9.81
CA GLN A 86 -1.02 14.53 10.18
C GLN A 86 -1.42 13.27 9.37
N ALA A 87 -0.53 12.76 8.53
CA ALA A 87 -0.74 11.59 7.71
C ALA A 87 0.04 10.37 8.25
N ILE A 88 -0.57 9.20 8.12
CA ILE A 88 -0.02 7.89 8.46
C ILE A 88 -0.11 7.03 7.19
N TYR A 89 1.04 6.52 6.77
CA TYR A 89 1.17 5.63 5.62
C TYR A 89 1.80 4.32 6.05
N TYR A 90 1.29 3.23 5.52
CA TYR A 90 1.90 1.91 5.63
C TYR A 90 2.51 1.59 4.28
N ILE A 91 3.82 1.51 4.23
CA ILE A 91 4.56 1.22 3.01
C ILE A 91 5.13 -0.18 3.09
N GLY A 92 5.07 -0.92 1.98
CA GLY A 92 5.65 -2.25 1.86
C GLY A 92 6.51 -2.34 0.62
N GLU A 93 7.64 -3.01 0.71
CA GLU A 93 8.55 -3.22 -0.42
C GLU A 93 8.57 -4.70 -0.81
N VAL A 94 8.51 -4.98 -2.13
CA VAL A 94 8.51 -6.35 -2.67
C VAL A 94 9.30 -6.41 -3.96
N GLY A 95 10.06 -7.49 -4.17
CA GLY A 95 10.75 -7.73 -5.43
C GLY A 95 9.76 -8.03 -6.56
N VAL A 96 10.04 -7.53 -7.77
CA VAL A 96 9.19 -7.76 -8.95
C VAL A 96 10.02 -7.93 -10.22
N ALA A 97 9.54 -8.76 -11.14
CA ALA A 97 10.12 -8.97 -12.47
C ALA A 97 9.30 -8.28 -13.57
N ASN A 98 9.89 -8.16 -14.77
CA ASN A 98 9.21 -7.56 -15.91
C ASN A 98 7.92 -8.30 -16.26
N ARG A 99 6.83 -7.56 -16.46
CA ARG A 99 5.48 -8.06 -16.77
C ARG A 99 4.90 -8.98 -15.70
N GLU A 100 5.50 -9.01 -14.51
CA GLU A 100 4.97 -9.78 -13.39
C GLU A 100 3.71 -9.11 -12.85
N THR A 101 2.66 -9.92 -12.66
CA THR A 101 1.44 -9.50 -11.98
C THR A 101 1.47 -10.03 -10.56
N LEU A 102 1.42 -9.12 -9.60
CA LEU A 102 1.27 -9.45 -8.19
C LEU A 102 -0.19 -9.27 -7.78
N ILE A 103 -0.64 -10.19 -6.93
CA ILE A 103 -1.89 -10.11 -6.19
C ILE A 103 -1.51 -9.72 -4.77
N PHE A 104 -2.04 -8.61 -4.30
CA PHE A 104 -1.86 -8.12 -2.95
C PHE A 104 -3.10 -8.45 -2.13
N ASP A 105 -2.87 -9.07 -0.98
CA ASP A 105 -3.87 -9.27 0.07
C ASP A 105 -3.47 -8.37 1.25
N ILE A 106 -4.31 -7.38 1.55
CA ILE A 106 -4.11 -6.39 2.60
C ILE A 106 -5.14 -6.65 3.69
N SER A 107 -4.67 -6.84 4.91
CA SER A 107 -5.47 -6.85 6.13
C SER A 107 -5.24 -5.55 6.89
N VAL A 108 -6.30 -4.82 7.18
CA VAL A 108 -6.26 -3.52 7.86
C VAL A 108 -7.20 -3.57 9.05
N LYS A 109 -6.68 -3.39 10.25
CA LYS A 109 -7.50 -3.23 11.46
C LYS A 109 -7.30 -1.82 12.00
N PRO A 110 -8.22 -0.88 11.72
CA PRO A 110 -8.16 0.47 12.29
C PRO A 110 -8.18 0.43 13.82
N GLU A 111 -7.54 1.42 14.44
CA GLU A 111 -7.59 1.57 15.90
C GLU A 111 -9.05 1.74 16.37
N GLY A 112 -9.44 0.92 17.36
CA GLY A 112 -10.81 0.88 17.87
C GLY A 112 -11.71 -0.17 17.21
N GLU A 113 -11.30 -0.76 16.09
CA GLU A 113 -12.02 -1.87 15.48
C GLU A 113 -11.59 -3.23 16.06
N THR A 114 -12.57 -4.15 16.14
CA THR A 114 -12.34 -5.51 16.66
C THR A 114 -11.95 -6.51 15.58
N ALA A 115 -12.37 -6.27 14.34
CA ALA A 115 -12.12 -7.14 13.20
C ALA A 115 -11.37 -6.40 12.08
N PRO A 116 -10.45 -7.08 11.36
CA PRO A 116 -9.77 -6.47 10.23
C PRO A 116 -10.67 -6.42 8.99
N PHE A 117 -10.53 -5.35 8.21
CA PHE A 117 -11.00 -5.26 6.85
C PHE A 117 -9.98 -5.87 5.89
N THR A 118 -10.45 -6.62 4.91
CA THR A 118 -9.58 -7.26 3.91
C THR A 118 -9.80 -6.64 2.54
N VAL A 119 -8.71 -6.30 1.87
CA VAL A 119 -8.69 -5.79 0.50
C VAL A 119 -7.79 -6.70 -0.33
N ARG A 120 -8.28 -7.13 -1.49
CA ARG A 120 -7.50 -7.88 -2.47
C ARG A 120 -7.51 -7.17 -3.81
N PHE A 121 -6.33 -6.88 -4.35
CA PHE A 121 -6.22 -6.31 -5.69
C PHE A 121 -5.01 -6.87 -6.42
N ARG A 122 -5.00 -6.68 -7.75
CA ARG A 122 -3.91 -7.14 -8.63
C ARG A 122 -3.27 -5.94 -9.30
N GLN A 123 -1.96 -6.00 -9.49
CA GLN A 123 -1.19 -4.98 -10.22
C GLN A 123 -0.16 -5.66 -11.11
N GLN A 124 -0.11 -5.25 -12.37
CA GLN A 124 0.94 -5.66 -13.29
C GLN A 124 2.05 -4.61 -13.31
N PHE A 125 3.29 -5.08 -13.21
CA PHE A 125 4.47 -4.24 -13.22
C PHE A 125 5.22 -4.39 -14.53
N TYR A 126 5.72 -3.28 -15.04
CA TYR A 126 6.59 -3.23 -16.20
C TYR A 126 7.91 -2.67 -15.73
N THR A 127 8.99 -3.42 -15.92
CA THR A 127 10.34 -2.98 -15.57
C THR A 127 11.04 -2.52 -16.84
N SER A 128 11.83 -1.46 -16.73
CA SER A 128 12.70 -0.96 -17.80
C SER A 128 14.02 -1.70 -17.86
#